data_AF-A0A9K3PQV4-F1
#
_entry.id   AF-A0A9K3PQV4-F1
#
_cell.length_a   1.000
_cell.length_b   1.000
_cell.length_c   1.000
_cell.angle_alpha   90.00
_cell.angle_beta   90.00
_cell.angle_gamma   90.00
#
_symmetry.space_group_name_H-M   'P 1'
#
loop_
_entity.id
_entity.type
_entity.pdbx_description
1 polymer ?
#
loop_
_entity_poly.entity_id
_entity_poly.type
_entity_poly.pdbx_seq_one_letter_code
_entity_poly.pdbx_strand_id
1 'polypeptide(L)'
;MSSRNNILDDVHQECQERRDAELEFVSSAYEPEEAWWDHQVDTILIHRQLRLESSASSLLIRLILQMSPSYPVMEPLQVMDVKLLHDTQISSISNSSSNNNNLLQKTALNSFHSLLQICRSTAIEHTGEESVFAVLNAAEEWVRDQWPKILRECNSKKPENNQNKFESAIKTETNVLGRRLIYSHHIIAKKKRADIKALAAHYELTGYMKIGWPGLLLIEGDEQDCIHFCDEIRPWSWQYLVVRGEQQQQVPIGKSMESLRRFAVFSEVEDMSVVAEHCKKVGLEALFRTSMKQYRDSTEEEDSTISTKRIWYGALVLVDHMNYGKKYRKWLRKCSQEVGCFLFIKQFFPGNDYTNRPKIYVGLIGEKANVSSFLKRWRTSRVDVDCKGNACLERQMTILTEGVLDGNYEIEDPSEVMDWDTMSLDENITVDEENLDRLLMVFGWTLTST
;
A
#
# COMPACT_ATOMS: atom_id res chain seq x y z
N MET A 1 24.24 29.77 -22.86
CA MET A 1 23.33 30.54 -21.97
C MET A 1 21.87 30.36 -22.36
N SER A 2 21.50 30.40 -23.66
CA SER A 2 20.12 30.18 -24.16
C SER A 2 19.47 28.86 -23.71
N SER A 3 20.19 27.73 -23.72
CA SER A 3 19.61 26.41 -23.41
C SER A 3 19.35 26.13 -21.93
N ARG A 4 19.96 26.89 -20.99
CA ARG A 4 19.70 26.72 -19.55
C ARG A 4 18.45 27.50 -19.09
N ASN A 5 18.13 28.61 -19.76
CA ASN A 5 16.92 29.37 -19.47
C ASN A 5 15.67 28.59 -19.89
N ASN A 6 15.68 27.97 -21.09
CA ASN A 6 14.54 27.15 -21.54
C ASN A 6 14.23 25.97 -20.59
N ILE A 7 15.25 25.29 -20.03
CA ILE A 7 15.02 24.16 -19.11
C ILE A 7 14.42 24.63 -17.77
N LEU A 8 14.84 25.79 -17.28
CA LEU A 8 14.28 26.37 -16.05
C LEU A 8 12.84 26.84 -16.27
N ASP A 9 12.55 27.43 -17.43
CA ASP A 9 11.20 27.85 -17.81
C ASP A 9 10.27 26.62 -17.96
N ASP A 10 10.75 25.53 -18.55
CA ASP A 10 9.99 24.26 -18.66
C ASP A 10 9.68 23.66 -17.27
N VAL A 11 10.64 23.67 -16.33
CA VAL A 11 10.43 23.15 -14.97
C VAL A 11 9.47 24.05 -14.17
N HIS A 12 9.56 25.37 -14.32
CA HIS A 12 8.62 26.29 -13.68
C HIS A 12 7.20 26.12 -14.21
N GLN A 13 7.05 25.91 -15.51
CA GLN A 13 5.76 25.62 -16.13
C GLN A 13 5.20 24.27 -15.63
N GLU A 14 6.02 23.22 -15.57
CA GLU A 14 5.60 21.92 -15.02
C GLU A 14 5.16 22.05 -13.55
N CYS A 15 5.91 22.79 -12.72
CA CYS A 15 5.53 23.01 -11.32
C CYS A 15 4.18 23.75 -11.22
N GLN A 16 3.94 24.72 -12.10
CA GLN A 16 2.68 25.46 -12.14
C GLN A 16 1.51 24.56 -12.53
N GLU A 17 1.61 23.82 -13.64
CA GLU A 17 0.54 22.93 -14.13
C GLU A 17 0.15 21.88 -13.08
N ARG A 18 1.14 21.33 -12.36
CA ARG A 18 0.91 20.33 -11.31
C ARG A 18 0.29 20.92 -10.05
N ARG A 19 0.68 22.14 -9.66
CA ARG A 19 0.00 22.86 -8.56
C ARG A 19 -1.45 23.15 -8.90
N ASP A 20 -1.72 23.65 -10.11
CA ASP A 20 -3.07 23.98 -10.56
C ASP A 20 -3.98 22.74 -10.55
N ALA A 21 -3.46 21.57 -10.94
CA ALA A 21 -4.19 20.31 -10.85
C ALA A 21 -4.55 19.92 -9.41
N GLU A 22 -3.67 20.14 -8.43
CA GLU A 22 -3.99 19.87 -7.03
C GLU A 22 -4.96 20.90 -6.43
N LEU A 23 -4.92 22.16 -6.88
CA LEU A 23 -5.93 23.16 -6.50
C LEU A 23 -7.31 22.84 -7.07
N GLU A 24 -7.37 22.35 -8.31
CA GLU A 24 -8.61 21.85 -8.92
C GLU A 24 -9.15 20.65 -8.14
N PHE A 25 -8.27 19.72 -7.74
CA PHE A 25 -8.63 18.62 -6.84
C PHE A 25 -9.25 19.13 -5.53
N VAL A 26 -8.59 20.05 -4.82
CA VAL A 26 -9.12 20.58 -3.55
C VAL A 26 -10.50 21.23 -3.75
N SER A 27 -10.65 22.02 -4.81
CA SER A 27 -11.89 22.73 -5.11
C SER A 27 -13.04 21.81 -5.58
N SER A 28 -12.71 20.64 -6.11
CA SER A 28 -13.69 19.65 -6.61
C SER A 28 -14.04 18.57 -5.58
N ALA A 29 -13.11 18.26 -4.67
CA ALA A 29 -13.25 17.18 -3.71
C ALA A 29 -13.89 17.63 -2.38
N TYR A 30 -13.84 18.92 -2.06
CA TYR A 30 -14.31 19.46 -0.79
C TYR A 30 -15.21 20.69 -1.00
N GLU A 31 -16.13 20.89 -0.06
CA GLU A 31 -16.90 22.14 0.01
C GLU A 31 -15.99 23.31 0.46
N PRO A 32 -16.27 24.56 0.05
CA PRO A 32 -15.43 25.73 0.39
C PRO A 32 -15.24 25.98 1.89
N GLU A 33 -16.16 25.47 2.72
CA GLU A 33 -16.08 25.55 4.18
C GLU A 33 -15.14 24.48 4.75
N GLU A 34 -15.01 23.33 4.07
CA GLU A 34 -14.23 22.16 4.49
C GLU A 34 -12.77 22.23 4.05
N ALA A 35 -12.53 22.71 2.84
CA ALA A 35 -11.20 23.04 2.36
C ALA A 35 -11.23 24.19 1.34
N TRP A 36 -10.25 25.08 1.43
CA TRP A 36 -10.08 26.17 0.48
C TRP A 36 -8.60 26.51 0.33
N TRP A 37 -8.29 27.39 -0.62
CA TRP A 37 -6.94 27.88 -0.83
C TRP A 37 -6.93 29.39 -1.07
N ASP A 38 -5.81 30.02 -0.75
CA ASP A 38 -5.57 31.43 -1.02
C ASP A 38 -4.11 31.70 -1.41
N HIS A 39 -3.90 32.78 -2.16
CA HIS A 39 -2.57 33.20 -2.59
C HIS A 39 -1.92 34.10 -1.53
N GLN A 40 -0.69 33.78 -1.16
CA GLN A 40 0.16 34.61 -0.30
C GLN A 40 1.48 34.93 -1.00
N VAL A 41 1.56 36.13 -1.59
CA VAL A 41 2.75 36.59 -2.34
C VAL A 41 3.08 35.62 -3.49
N ASP A 42 4.09 34.75 -3.30
CA ASP A 42 4.55 33.76 -4.28
C ASP A 42 4.20 32.32 -3.87
N THR A 43 3.45 32.13 -2.78
CA THR A 43 3.05 30.81 -2.31
C THR A 43 1.54 30.68 -2.31
N ILE A 44 1.06 29.43 -2.35
CA ILE A 44 -0.36 29.11 -2.21
C ILE A 44 -0.56 28.40 -0.90
N LEU A 45 -1.48 28.90 -0.08
CA LEU A 45 -1.89 28.24 1.15
C LEU A 45 -3.12 27.38 0.88
N ILE A 46 -3.12 26.16 1.40
CA ILE A 46 -4.29 25.27 1.41
C ILE A 46 -4.71 25.07 2.85
N HIS A 47 -6.00 25.27 3.09
CA HIS A 47 -6.63 25.14 4.38
C HIS A 47 -7.57 23.94 4.37
N ARG A 48 -7.45 23.06 5.38
CA ARG A 48 -8.36 21.93 5.58
C ARG A 48 -8.92 21.97 7.00
N GLN A 49 -10.24 21.97 7.14
CA GLN A 49 -10.92 21.85 8.43
C GLN A 49 -11.16 20.38 8.79
N LEU A 50 -10.72 19.95 9.96
CA LEU A 50 -10.92 18.59 10.46
C LEU A 50 -11.68 18.64 11.79
N ARG A 51 -12.58 17.68 11.99
CA ARG A 51 -13.38 17.58 13.22
C ARG A 51 -12.80 16.52 14.14
N LEU A 52 -12.41 16.95 15.33
CA LEU A 52 -11.98 16.09 16.42
C LEU A 52 -13.18 15.75 17.30
N GLU A 53 -13.73 14.54 17.14
CA GLU A 53 -14.92 14.11 17.87
C GLU A 53 -14.59 13.49 19.23
N SER A 54 -15.41 13.78 20.23
CA SER A 54 -15.41 13.16 21.56
C SER A 54 -16.83 12.74 21.91
N SER A 55 -17.00 11.89 22.93
CA SER A 55 -18.31 11.38 23.37
C SER A 55 -19.31 12.47 23.79
N ALA A 56 -18.83 13.69 24.09
CA ALA A 56 -19.66 14.80 24.58
C ALA A 56 -19.51 16.11 23.80
N SER A 57 -18.52 16.25 22.91
CA SER A 57 -18.23 17.50 22.18
C SER A 57 -17.36 17.25 20.95
N SER A 58 -17.35 18.18 20.01
CA SER A 58 -16.45 18.19 18.87
C SER A 58 -15.62 19.46 18.84
N LEU A 59 -14.34 19.36 18.52
CA LEU A 59 -13.49 20.52 18.21
C LEU A 59 -13.23 20.58 16.72
N LEU A 60 -13.15 21.80 16.18
CA LEU A 60 -12.78 22.02 14.80
C LEU A 60 -11.35 22.55 14.75
N ILE A 61 -10.51 21.92 13.94
CA ILE A 61 -9.12 22.31 13.73
C ILE A 61 -8.91 22.64 12.26
N ARG A 62 -7.94 23.50 11.97
CA ARG A 62 -7.54 23.89 10.62
C ARG A 62 -6.09 23.53 10.39
N LEU A 63 -5.85 22.57 9.51
CA LEU A 63 -4.54 22.25 8.96
C LEU A 63 -4.20 23.25 7.85
N ILE A 64 -2.96 23.75 7.85
CA ILE A 64 -2.45 24.72 6.87
C ILE A 64 -1.26 24.11 6.14
N LEU A 65 -1.39 23.97 4.83
CA LEU A 65 -0.35 23.51 3.92
C LEU A 65 0.09 24.68 3.04
N GLN A 66 1.33 24.65 2.57
CA GLN A 66 1.89 25.68 1.70
C GLN A 66 2.57 25.04 0.51
N MET A 67 2.15 25.45 -0.68
CA MET A 67 2.84 25.20 -1.94
C MET A 67 3.73 26.39 -2.27
N SER A 68 5.02 26.12 -2.44
CA SER A 68 5.96 27.09 -2.98
C SER A 68 5.96 27.07 -4.53
N PRO A 69 6.62 28.04 -5.19
CA PRO A 69 6.80 28.03 -6.64
C PRO A 69 7.55 26.81 -7.19
N SER A 70 8.34 26.13 -6.36
CA SER A 70 9.17 25.00 -6.76
C SER A 70 8.55 23.64 -6.43
N TYR A 71 7.42 23.62 -5.72
CA TYR A 71 6.63 22.43 -5.49
C TYR A 71 5.85 22.05 -6.76
N PRO A 72 5.72 20.74 -7.11
CA PRO A 72 6.23 19.57 -6.37
C PRO A 72 7.63 19.08 -6.78
N VAL A 73 8.19 19.62 -7.87
CA VAL A 73 9.36 19.02 -8.55
C VAL A 73 10.66 19.21 -7.76
N MET A 74 10.87 20.39 -7.16
CA MET A 74 12.14 20.72 -6.49
C MET A 74 12.06 20.67 -4.97
N GLU A 75 10.86 20.81 -4.39
CA GLU A 75 10.67 20.76 -2.94
C GLU A 75 9.32 20.10 -2.58
N PRO A 76 9.23 19.43 -1.42
CA PRO A 76 7.98 18.83 -0.96
C PRO A 76 6.97 19.87 -0.49
N LEU A 77 5.72 19.45 -0.33
CA LEU A 77 4.66 20.27 0.24
C LEU A 77 5.04 20.67 1.68
N GLN A 78 4.87 21.94 2.02
CA GLN A 78 5.22 22.42 3.36
C GLN A 78 4.00 22.36 4.27
N VAL A 79 4.10 21.58 5.36
CA VAL A 79 3.03 21.51 6.39
C VAL A 79 3.33 22.55 7.48
N MET A 80 2.60 23.65 7.43
CA MET A 80 2.88 24.85 8.21
C MET A 80 2.45 24.68 9.66
N ASP A 81 1.15 24.55 9.90
CA ASP A 81 0.58 24.63 11.24
C ASP A 81 -0.80 23.96 11.32
N VAL A 82 -1.24 23.66 12.55
CA VAL A 82 -2.60 23.25 12.86
C VAL A 82 -3.16 24.21 13.91
N LYS A 83 -4.27 24.86 13.60
CA LYS A 83 -4.90 25.86 14.48
C LYS A 83 -6.26 25.37 14.96
N LEU A 84 -6.52 25.53 16.25
CA LEU A 84 -7.87 25.34 16.79
C LEU A 84 -8.78 26.47 16.29
N LEU A 85 -9.98 26.12 15.82
CA LEU A 85 -11.02 27.09 15.50
C LEU A 85 -11.91 27.24 16.74
N HIS A 86 -11.99 28.47 17.26
CA HIS A 86 -12.92 28.79 18.34
C HIS A 86 -14.30 29.06 17.74
N ASP A 87 -15.32 28.28 18.13
CA ASP A 87 -16.71 28.57 17.81
C ASP A 87 -17.07 29.97 18.34
N THR A 88 -17.32 30.91 17.44
CA THR A 88 -17.77 32.27 17.76
C THR A 88 -19.26 32.36 18.08
N GLN A 89 -19.93 31.24 18.43
CA GLN A 89 -21.38 31.17 18.65
C GLN A 89 -21.75 30.33 19.89
N ILE A 90 -21.18 30.60 21.07
CA ILE A 90 -21.86 30.28 22.35
C ILE A 90 -21.69 31.45 23.31
N SER A 91 -22.37 32.55 23.01
CA SER A 91 -22.88 33.42 24.07
C SER A 91 -24.17 32.78 24.60
N SER A 92 -24.17 32.55 25.92
CA SER A 92 -25.30 32.19 26.78
C SER A 92 -25.53 30.70 27.12
N ILE A 93 -25.31 30.44 28.42
CA ILE A 93 -25.96 29.44 29.28
C ILE A 93 -25.28 28.05 29.39
N SER A 94 -24.35 27.93 30.35
CA SER A 94 -24.42 27.03 31.53
C SER A 94 -23.03 26.77 32.14
N ASN A 95 -22.85 27.16 33.41
CA ASN A 95 -21.56 27.20 34.13
C ASN A 95 -21.01 25.84 34.59
N SER A 96 -21.32 24.74 33.90
CA SER A 96 -20.86 23.39 34.26
C SER A 96 -20.08 22.66 33.15
N SER A 97 -20.10 23.14 31.90
CA SER A 97 -19.47 22.48 30.75
C SER A 97 -18.09 23.06 30.36
N SER A 98 -17.65 24.13 31.04
CA SER A 98 -16.43 24.87 30.68
C SER A 98 -15.13 24.07 30.93
N ASN A 99 -15.07 23.26 31.99
CA ASN A 99 -13.85 22.51 32.32
C ASN A 99 -13.53 21.39 31.32
N ASN A 100 -14.55 20.69 30.80
CA ASN A 100 -14.35 19.59 29.85
C ASN A 100 -13.90 20.11 28.48
N ASN A 101 -14.44 21.25 28.04
CA ASN A 101 -14.01 21.89 26.80
C ASN A 101 -12.57 22.40 26.91
N ASN A 102 -12.17 22.98 28.04
CA ASN A 102 -10.79 23.42 28.27
C ASN A 102 -9.80 22.25 28.30
N LEU A 103 -10.18 21.11 28.90
CA LEU A 103 -9.34 19.91 28.90
C LEU A 103 -9.21 19.32 27.49
N LEU A 104 -10.31 19.23 26.73
CA LEU A 104 -10.30 18.75 25.36
C LEU A 104 -9.45 19.63 24.45
N GLN A 105 -9.56 20.95 24.58
CA GLN A 105 -8.73 21.90 23.84
C GLN A 105 -7.25 21.75 24.19
N LYS A 106 -6.91 21.61 25.47
CA LYS A 106 -5.53 21.38 25.92
C LYS A 106 -4.97 20.05 25.38
N THR A 107 -5.78 19.00 25.39
CA THR A 107 -5.42 17.70 24.82
C THR A 107 -5.21 17.79 23.31
N ALA A 108 -6.10 18.47 22.59
CA ALA A 108 -5.96 18.72 21.15
C ALA A 108 -4.64 19.46 20.85
N LEU A 109 -4.37 20.57 21.54
CA LEU A 109 -3.13 21.34 21.37
C LEU A 109 -1.87 20.50 21.63
N ASN A 110 -1.87 19.67 22.67
CA ASN A 110 -0.75 18.77 22.97
C ASN A 110 -0.57 17.68 21.90
N SER A 111 -1.64 17.30 21.20
CA SER A 111 -1.62 16.29 20.13
C SER A 111 -1.24 16.83 18.75
N PHE A 112 -1.27 18.15 18.53
CA PHE A 112 -0.95 18.73 17.22
C PHE A 112 0.46 18.41 16.75
N HIS A 113 1.42 18.20 17.66
CA HIS A 113 2.76 17.79 17.28
C HIS A 113 2.77 16.46 16.51
N SER A 114 2.01 15.45 16.96
CA SER A 114 1.98 14.15 16.28
C SER A 114 1.20 14.20 14.96
N LEU A 115 0.13 15.00 14.88
CA LEU A 115 -0.58 15.28 13.63
C LEU A 115 0.31 16.01 12.62
N LEU A 116 1.02 17.05 13.05
CA LEU A 116 1.97 17.76 12.20
C LEU A 116 3.12 16.86 11.75
N GLN A 117 3.61 15.98 12.63
CA GLN A 117 4.67 15.05 12.32
C GLN A 117 4.24 14.06 11.22
N ILE A 118 3.07 13.43 11.33
CA ILE A 118 2.61 12.50 10.30
C ILE A 118 2.41 13.21 8.95
N CYS A 119 1.79 14.39 8.95
CA CYS A 119 1.59 15.18 7.73
C CYS A 119 2.92 15.59 7.08
N ARG A 120 3.90 16.05 7.88
CA ARG A 120 5.24 16.43 7.38
C ARG A 120 5.99 15.23 6.83
N SER A 121 5.91 14.07 7.49
CA SER A 121 6.51 12.84 7.01
C SER A 121 5.92 12.41 5.66
N THR A 122 4.59 12.42 5.52
CA THR A 122 3.92 12.12 4.25
C THR A 122 4.34 13.08 3.15
N ALA A 123 4.41 14.39 3.43
CA ALA A 123 4.84 15.37 2.43
C ALA A 123 6.28 15.12 1.93
N ILE A 124 7.19 14.77 2.84
CA ILE A 124 8.59 14.45 2.49
C ILE A 124 8.67 13.15 1.68
N GLU A 125 7.87 12.14 2.03
CA GLU A 125 7.84 10.85 1.31
C GLU A 125 7.43 11.01 -0.16
N HIS A 126 6.62 12.02 -0.46
CA HIS A 126 6.16 12.36 -1.82
C HIS A 126 6.96 13.50 -2.48
N THR A 127 8.21 13.74 -2.07
CA THR A 127 9.06 14.75 -2.74
C THR A 127 9.24 14.44 -4.22
N GLY A 128 8.96 15.40 -5.11
CA GLY A 128 8.96 15.22 -6.57
C GLY A 128 7.59 14.85 -7.14
N GLU A 129 6.61 14.57 -6.29
CA GLU A 129 5.25 14.18 -6.64
C GLU A 129 4.19 15.09 -6.00
N GLU A 130 2.98 15.06 -6.56
CA GLU A 130 1.79 15.69 -5.97
C GLU A 130 1.41 14.96 -4.68
N SER A 131 1.20 15.71 -3.60
CA SER A 131 1.14 15.17 -2.24
C SER A 131 0.03 15.77 -1.39
N VAL A 132 -0.71 16.78 -1.88
CA VAL A 132 -1.83 17.39 -1.14
C VAL A 132 -2.84 16.33 -0.73
N PHE A 133 -3.30 15.51 -1.68
CA PHE A 133 -4.26 14.44 -1.38
C PHE A 133 -3.71 13.48 -0.31
N ALA A 134 -2.46 13.05 -0.46
CA ALA A 134 -1.82 12.11 0.47
C ALA A 134 -1.72 12.70 1.88
N VAL A 135 -1.31 13.97 2.01
CA VAL A 135 -1.18 14.67 3.29
C VAL A 135 -2.55 14.92 3.93
N LEU A 136 -3.56 15.33 3.15
CA LEU A 136 -4.93 15.50 3.64
C LEU A 136 -5.53 14.18 4.14
N ASN A 137 -5.34 13.09 3.39
CA ASN A 137 -5.80 11.76 3.80
C ASN A 137 -5.05 11.30 5.06
N ALA A 138 -3.74 11.47 5.14
CA ALA A 138 -2.96 11.13 6.34
C ALA A 138 -3.47 11.89 7.59
N ALA A 139 -3.87 13.15 7.43
CA ALA A 139 -4.47 13.93 8.50
C ALA A 139 -5.84 13.36 8.93
N GLU A 140 -6.70 12.98 7.98
CA GLU A 140 -7.99 12.35 8.25
C GLU A 140 -7.86 10.98 8.94
N GLU A 141 -6.92 10.15 8.48
CA GLU A 141 -6.61 8.86 9.09
C GLU A 141 -6.10 9.02 10.52
N TRP A 142 -5.25 10.02 10.77
CA TRP A 142 -4.80 10.34 12.13
C TRP A 142 -5.97 10.74 13.04
N VAL A 143 -6.89 11.57 12.55
CA VAL A 143 -8.09 11.97 13.30
C VAL A 143 -8.99 10.77 13.56
N ARG A 144 -9.14 9.85 12.60
CA ARG A 144 -9.97 8.67 12.78
C ARG A 144 -9.36 7.65 13.75
N ASP A 145 -8.06 7.42 13.68
CA ASP A 145 -7.42 6.25 14.29
C ASP A 145 -6.61 6.58 15.55
N GLN A 146 -6.02 7.77 15.64
CA GLN A 146 -5.14 8.18 16.76
C GLN A 146 -5.87 9.05 17.77
N TRP A 147 -6.71 9.98 17.32
CA TRP A 147 -7.43 10.88 18.22
C TRP A 147 -8.30 10.15 19.27
N PRO A 148 -9.07 9.09 18.95
CA PRO A 148 -9.84 8.35 19.97
C PRO A 148 -8.96 7.69 21.04
N LYS A 149 -7.72 7.29 20.70
CA LYS A 149 -6.77 6.68 21.64
C LYS A 149 -6.24 7.73 22.62
N ILE A 150 -5.87 8.90 22.11
CA ILE A 150 -5.41 10.04 22.91
C ILE A 150 -6.48 10.46 23.93
N LEU A 151 -7.76 10.44 23.54
CA LEU A 151 -8.86 10.73 24.46
C LEU A 151 -8.97 9.70 25.60
N ARG A 152 -8.81 8.41 25.29
CA ARG A 152 -8.84 7.34 26.31
C ARG A 152 -7.69 7.48 27.30
N GLU A 153 -6.50 7.81 26.82
CA GLU A 153 -5.32 8.01 27.66
C GLU A 153 -5.44 9.24 28.56
N CYS A 154 -6.03 10.34 28.07
CA CYS A 154 -6.25 11.55 28.87
C CYS A 154 -7.29 11.33 29.98
N ASN A 155 -8.36 10.60 29.70
CA ASN A 155 -9.39 10.28 30.70
C ASN A 155 -8.92 9.27 31.76
N SER A 156 -7.86 8.52 31.49
CA SER A 156 -7.27 7.55 32.40
C SER A 156 -6.25 8.17 33.37
N LYS A 157 -5.82 9.42 33.15
CA LYS A 157 -4.88 10.13 34.03
C LYS A 157 -5.62 10.89 35.14
N LYS A 158 -5.81 10.25 36.31
CA LYS A 158 -5.90 10.99 37.59
C LYS A 158 -4.52 11.57 37.95
N PRO A 159 -4.45 12.68 38.71
CA PRO A 159 -3.17 13.25 39.09
C PRO A 159 -2.59 12.42 40.23
N GLU A 160 -1.64 11.54 39.93
CA GLU A 160 -0.81 10.93 40.96
C GLU A 160 0.54 11.64 41.05
N ASN A 161 0.75 12.16 42.26
CA ASN A 161 1.97 12.74 42.76
C ASN A 161 3.11 11.72 42.70
N ASN A 162 4.31 12.27 42.51
CA ASN A 162 5.58 11.57 42.54
C ASN A 162 5.78 10.65 43.76
N GLN A 163 6.61 9.61 43.52
CA GLN A 163 7.30 8.70 44.45
C GLN A 163 6.50 7.50 44.96
N ASN A 164 6.76 6.32 44.39
CA ASN A 164 7.69 5.40 45.04
C ASN A 164 8.19 4.27 44.13
N LYS A 165 9.47 3.98 44.38
CA LYS A 165 10.30 2.90 43.85
C LYS A 165 9.92 1.59 44.54
N PHE A 166 10.14 0.47 43.84
CA PHE A 166 10.03 -0.92 44.30
C PHE A 166 8.61 -1.47 44.52
N GLU A 167 8.17 -2.29 43.58
CA GLU A 167 7.82 -3.67 43.93
C GLU A 167 8.11 -4.61 42.77
N SER A 168 9.22 -5.33 42.93
CA SER A 168 9.51 -6.60 42.29
C SER A 168 8.40 -7.60 42.64
N ALA A 169 7.38 -7.67 41.80
CA ALA A 169 6.42 -8.76 41.82
C ALA A 169 6.94 -9.88 40.91
N ILE A 170 7.30 -10.98 41.57
CA ILE A 170 7.66 -12.30 41.04
C ILE A 170 6.84 -12.59 39.76
N LYS A 171 7.44 -12.37 38.59
CA LYS A 171 6.98 -12.98 37.34
C LYS A 171 7.55 -14.39 37.35
N THR A 172 6.69 -15.39 37.46
CA THR A 172 7.03 -16.73 36.99
C THR A 172 7.40 -16.60 35.51
N GLU A 173 8.70 -16.57 35.23
CA GLU A 173 9.29 -16.47 33.89
C GLU A 173 8.92 -17.70 33.07
N THR A 174 7.77 -17.65 32.42
CA THR A 174 7.54 -18.47 31.22
C THR A 174 8.26 -17.76 30.08
N ASN A 175 9.55 -18.07 29.89
CA ASN A 175 10.31 -17.64 28.72
C ASN A 175 9.69 -18.33 27.50
N VAL A 176 9.02 -17.56 26.64
CA VAL A 176 8.41 -18.05 25.40
C VAL A 176 9.14 -17.42 24.23
N LEU A 177 9.69 -18.25 23.36
CA LEU A 177 10.24 -17.80 22.09
C LEU A 177 9.09 -17.56 21.11
N GLY A 178 8.93 -16.32 20.68
CA GLY A 178 7.99 -15.91 19.64
C GLY A 178 8.64 -15.91 18.26
N ARG A 179 7.86 -16.24 17.23
CA ARG A 179 8.19 -16.02 15.82
C ARG A 179 7.00 -15.40 15.12
N ARG A 180 7.23 -14.34 14.34
CA ARG A 180 6.18 -13.68 13.57
C ARG A 180 6.61 -13.46 12.12
N LEU A 181 5.70 -13.73 11.21
CA LEU A 181 5.82 -13.37 9.81
C LEU A 181 4.86 -12.22 9.52
N ILE A 182 5.43 -11.10 9.10
CA ILE A 182 4.72 -9.87 8.79
C ILE A 182 4.87 -9.60 7.29
N TYR A 183 3.75 -9.48 6.62
CA TYR A 183 3.67 -9.16 5.21
C TYR A 183 3.35 -7.68 5.02
N SER A 184 4.05 -7.03 4.10
CA SER A 184 3.80 -5.63 3.73
C SER A 184 3.72 -5.48 2.21
N HIS A 185 3.10 -4.39 1.75
CA HIS A 185 3.05 -4.07 0.32
C HIS A 185 4.46 -3.95 -0.28
N HIS A 186 5.35 -3.23 0.39
CA HIS A 186 6.78 -3.14 0.05
C HIS A 186 7.61 -2.59 1.21
N ILE A 187 8.91 -2.89 1.19
CA ILE A 187 9.92 -2.28 2.07
C ILE A 187 11.06 -1.76 1.20
N ILE A 188 10.98 -0.50 0.77
CA ILE A 188 11.95 0.09 -0.19
C ILE A 188 12.73 1.25 0.44
N ALA A 189 12.05 2.11 1.20
CA ALA A 189 12.65 3.33 1.74
C ALA A 189 13.88 3.02 2.62
N LYS A 190 15.03 3.60 2.26
CA LYS A 190 16.32 3.42 2.98
C LYS A 190 16.20 3.72 4.47
N LYS A 191 15.48 4.80 4.83
CA LYS A 191 15.23 5.19 6.21
C LYS A 191 14.40 4.14 6.96
N LYS A 192 13.26 3.73 6.39
CA LYS A 192 12.40 2.67 6.95
C LYS A 192 13.18 1.36 7.18
N ARG A 193 14.06 0.97 6.25
CA ARG A 193 14.95 -0.20 6.40
C ARG A 193 15.93 -0.05 7.57
N ALA A 194 16.58 1.12 7.68
CA ALA A 194 17.49 1.41 8.78
C ALA A 194 16.76 1.43 10.13
N ASP A 195 15.56 2.02 10.18
CA ASP A 195 14.74 2.10 11.38
C ASP A 195 14.26 0.70 11.80
N ILE A 196 13.79 -0.15 10.87
CA ILE A 196 13.44 -1.56 11.15
C ILE A 196 14.63 -2.31 11.74
N LYS A 197 15.81 -2.13 11.16
CA LYS A 197 17.03 -2.82 11.63
C LYS A 197 17.46 -2.34 13.02
N ALA A 198 17.38 -1.04 13.28
CA ALA A 198 17.66 -0.46 14.60
C ALA A 198 16.65 -0.96 15.63
N LEU A 199 15.39 -1.07 15.25
CA LEU A 199 14.32 -1.54 16.10
C LEU A 199 14.44 -3.04 16.44
N ALA A 200 14.75 -3.87 15.44
CA ALA A 200 15.00 -5.28 15.66
C ALA A 200 16.19 -5.49 16.60
N ALA A 201 17.25 -4.69 16.46
CA ALA A 201 18.39 -4.70 17.38
C ALA A 201 18.03 -4.23 18.80
N HIS A 202 17.15 -3.22 18.93
CA HIS A 202 16.68 -2.72 20.23
C HIS A 202 15.95 -3.80 21.04
N TYR A 203 15.11 -4.58 20.37
CA TYR A 203 14.36 -5.70 20.94
C TYR A 203 15.11 -7.05 20.87
N GLU A 204 16.41 -7.02 20.57
CA GLU A 204 17.27 -8.22 20.46
C GLU A 204 16.70 -9.33 19.54
N LEU A 205 15.93 -8.95 18.52
CA LEU A 205 15.28 -9.87 17.58
C LEU A 205 16.24 -10.32 16.48
N THR A 206 16.07 -11.56 16.02
CA THR A 206 16.79 -12.11 14.86
C THR A 206 15.80 -12.48 13.74
N GLY A 207 16.31 -12.74 12.53
CA GLY A 207 15.48 -13.10 11.38
C GLY A 207 15.80 -12.31 10.12
N TYR A 208 14.77 -11.96 9.34
CA TYR A 208 14.93 -11.38 8.01
C TYR A 208 14.00 -10.20 7.74
N MET A 209 14.54 -9.24 7.00
CA MET A 209 13.77 -8.24 6.26
C MET A 209 14.02 -8.44 4.77
N LYS A 210 13.01 -8.93 4.05
CA LYS A 210 13.02 -8.98 2.60
C LYS A 210 12.53 -7.65 2.04
N ILE A 211 13.39 -6.97 1.30
CA ILE A 211 13.12 -5.64 0.74
C ILE A 211 12.42 -5.72 -0.63
N GLY A 212 11.98 -4.57 -1.13
CA GLY A 212 11.29 -4.49 -2.42
C GLY A 212 9.84 -4.98 -2.33
N TRP A 213 9.38 -5.60 -3.40
CA TRP A 213 7.99 -6.00 -3.63
C TRP A 213 7.85 -7.53 -3.66
N PRO A 214 6.91 -8.15 -2.91
CA PRO A 214 6.34 -7.63 -1.68
C PRO A 214 7.41 -7.50 -0.58
N GLY A 215 7.15 -6.70 0.44
CA GLY A 215 8.02 -6.61 1.61
C GLY A 215 7.65 -7.66 2.65
N LEU A 216 8.63 -8.29 3.29
CA LEU A 216 8.39 -9.31 4.31
C LEU A 216 9.33 -9.15 5.49
N LEU A 217 8.81 -9.28 6.70
CA LEU A 217 9.57 -9.35 7.94
C LEU A 217 9.33 -10.72 8.57
N LEU A 218 10.40 -11.41 8.91
CA LEU A 218 10.38 -12.61 9.72
C LEU A 218 11.22 -12.32 10.95
N ILE A 219 10.58 -12.28 12.12
CA ILE A 219 11.25 -12.00 13.39
C ILE A 219 11.15 -13.21 14.31
N GLU A 220 12.17 -13.42 15.11
CA GLU A 220 12.15 -14.31 16.26
C GLU A 220 12.87 -13.69 17.45
N GLY A 221 12.40 -13.99 18.66
CA GLY A 221 12.94 -13.46 19.91
C GLY A 221 12.02 -13.75 21.08
N ASP A 222 12.14 -12.98 22.17
CA ASP A 222 11.16 -13.07 23.24
C ASP A 222 9.77 -12.72 22.70
N GLU A 223 8.74 -13.44 23.16
CA GLU A 223 7.39 -13.25 22.68
C GLU A 223 6.89 -11.82 22.91
N GLN A 224 7.22 -11.20 24.05
CA GLN A 224 6.80 -9.83 24.33
C GLN A 224 7.53 -8.83 23.44
N ASP A 225 8.83 -9.05 23.20
CA ASP A 225 9.62 -8.21 22.30
C ASP A 225 9.12 -8.30 20.85
N CYS A 226 8.70 -9.49 20.41
CA CYS A 226 8.07 -9.65 19.09
C CYS A 226 6.73 -8.91 18.98
N ILE A 227 5.91 -8.91 20.05
CA ILE A 227 4.65 -8.14 20.11
C ILE A 227 4.94 -6.64 20.07
N HIS A 228 5.86 -6.16 20.91
CA HIS A 228 6.24 -4.76 20.98
C HIS A 228 6.82 -4.25 19.66
N PHE A 229 7.68 -5.03 19.01
CA PHE A 229 8.17 -4.72 17.67
C PHE A 229 7.02 -4.56 16.67
N CYS A 230 6.06 -5.50 16.66
CA CYS A 230 4.91 -5.42 15.76
C CYS A 230 4.06 -4.18 16.02
N ASP A 231 3.80 -3.86 17.27
CA ASP A 231 3.01 -2.70 17.68
C ASP A 231 3.71 -1.38 17.35
N GLU A 232 5.05 -1.36 17.43
CA GLU A 232 5.84 -0.17 17.12
C GLU A 232 5.96 0.09 15.62
N ILE A 233 6.09 -0.94 14.78
CA ILE A 233 6.11 -0.75 13.31
C ILE A 233 4.72 -0.51 12.72
N ARG A 234 3.66 -1.02 13.36
CA ARG A 234 2.28 -0.92 12.86
C ARG A 234 1.83 0.52 12.52
N PRO A 235 2.11 1.56 13.34
CA PRO A 235 1.72 2.93 13.03
C PRO A 235 2.59 3.62 11.98
N TRP A 236 3.62 2.98 11.43
CA TRP A 236 4.44 3.60 10.38
C TRP A 236 3.66 3.70 9.05
N SER A 237 4.19 4.44 8.08
CA SER A 237 3.58 4.72 6.77
C SER A 237 3.51 3.48 5.86
N TRP A 238 2.65 2.51 6.17
CA TRP A 238 2.44 1.31 5.34
C TRP A 238 1.20 1.45 4.46
N GLN A 239 1.32 1.13 3.16
CA GLN A 239 0.13 0.97 2.30
C GLN A 239 -0.67 -0.29 2.65
N TYR A 240 0.04 -1.33 3.10
CA TYR A 240 -0.55 -2.56 3.63
C TYR A 240 0.48 -3.22 4.54
N LEU A 241 0.06 -3.63 5.74
CA LEU A 241 0.86 -4.38 6.70
C LEU A 241 -0.06 -5.36 7.45
N VAL A 242 0.32 -6.64 7.52
CA VAL A 242 -0.44 -7.66 8.22
C VAL A 242 0.49 -8.72 8.80
N VAL A 243 0.23 -9.19 10.02
CA VAL A 243 0.87 -10.39 10.55
C VAL A 243 0.13 -11.59 9.97
N ARG A 244 0.83 -12.47 9.24
CA ARG A 244 0.23 -13.64 8.58
C ARG A 244 0.50 -14.95 9.28
N GLY A 245 1.58 -15.03 10.03
CA GLY A 245 1.95 -16.25 10.73
C GLY A 245 2.55 -15.92 12.07
N GLU A 246 2.14 -16.68 13.08
CA GLU A 246 2.68 -16.61 14.43
C GLU A 246 3.02 -18.03 14.88
N GLN A 247 4.14 -18.19 15.58
CA GLN A 247 4.53 -19.44 16.19
C GLN A 247 5.16 -19.13 17.54
N GLN A 248 4.69 -19.81 18.58
CA GLN A 248 5.26 -19.71 19.93
C GLN A 248 5.89 -21.04 20.34
N GLN A 249 6.99 -20.98 21.06
CA GLN A 249 7.67 -22.15 21.58
C GLN A 249 8.11 -21.88 23.02
N GLN A 250 7.59 -22.66 23.98
CA GLN A 250 8.04 -22.56 25.37
C GLN A 250 9.50 -22.98 25.48
N VAL A 251 10.29 -22.20 26.22
CA VAL A 251 11.68 -22.53 26.54
C VAL A 251 11.68 -23.57 27.67
N PRO A 252 12.20 -24.79 27.46
CA PRO A 252 12.26 -25.80 28.50
C PRO A 252 13.14 -25.35 29.68
N ILE A 253 12.75 -25.74 30.89
CA ILE A 253 13.48 -25.45 32.13
C ILE A 253 14.94 -25.93 31.97
N GLY A 254 15.90 -25.01 32.10
CA GLY A 254 17.34 -25.28 32.00
C GLY A 254 17.96 -25.11 30.61
N LYS A 255 17.20 -24.73 29.58
CA LYS A 255 17.73 -24.31 28.27
C LYS A 255 17.66 -22.79 28.12
N SER A 256 18.63 -22.20 27.43
CA SER A 256 18.58 -20.78 27.04
C SER A 256 17.74 -20.56 25.79
N MET A 257 17.08 -19.41 25.69
CA MET A 257 16.31 -19.02 24.50
C MET A 257 17.16 -19.02 23.23
N GLU A 258 18.41 -18.56 23.33
CA GLU A 258 19.40 -18.57 22.24
C GLU A 258 19.59 -19.95 21.60
N SER A 259 19.47 -21.04 22.38
CA SER A 259 19.60 -22.40 21.85
C SER A 259 18.42 -22.84 20.96
N LEU A 260 17.30 -22.12 21.01
CA LEU A 260 16.08 -22.39 20.23
C LEU A 260 15.89 -21.44 19.04
N ARG A 261 16.67 -20.34 18.99
CA ARG A 261 16.71 -19.43 17.84
C ARG A 261 17.21 -20.18 16.60
N ARG A 262 16.57 -19.91 15.47
CA ARG A 262 16.89 -20.48 14.16
C ARG A 262 17.70 -19.53 13.29
N PHE A 263 17.74 -18.25 13.67
CA PHE A 263 18.43 -17.17 13.01
C PHE A 263 19.43 -16.55 13.99
N ALA A 264 20.69 -16.42 13.55
CA ALA A 264 21.75 -15.87 14.40
C ALA A 264 21.71 -14.33 14.47
N VAL A 265 21.21 -13.67 13.42
CA VAL A 265 21.19 -12.20 13.28
C VAL A 265 19.95 -11.76 12.52
N PHE A 266 19.57 -10.49 12.66
CA PHE A 266 18.55 -9.86 11.82
C PHE A 266 19.19 -9.33 10.52
N SER A 267 18.83 -9.92 9.37
CA SER A 267 19.47 -9.66 8.08
C SER A 267 18.53 -9.04 7.06
N GLU A 268 19.05 -8.10 6.26
CA GLU A 268 18.37 -7.56 5.10
C GLU A 268 18.68 -8.42 3.86
N VAL A 269 17.66 -8.78 3.08
CA VAL A 269 17.79 -9.60 1.87
C VAL A 269 16.90 -9.06 0.74
N GLU A 270 17.34 -9.23 -0.50
CA GLU A 270 16.60 -8.78 -1.69
C GLU A 270 15.64 -9.84 -2.22
N ASP A 271 16.09 -11.09 -2.26
CA ASP A 271 15.36 -12.18 -2.88
C ASP A 271 14.57 -13.00 -1.83
N MET A 272 13.31 -13.27 -2.17
CA MET A 272 12.41 -14.12 -1.38
C MET A 272 12.89 -15.57 -1.34
N SER A 273 13.55 -16.04 -2.39
CA SER A 273 14.09 -17.40 -2.49
C SER A 273 15.06 -17.73 -1.35
N VAL A 274 15.87 -16.75 -0.94
CA VAL A 274 16.82 -16.86 0.17
C VAL A 274 16.11 -17.09 1.50
N VAL A 275 15.03 -16.35 1.75
CA VAL A 275 14.22 -16.51 2.97
C VAL A 275 13.53 -17.87 2.97
N ALA A 276 12.95 -18.28 1.83
CA ALA A 276 12.26 -19.55 1.67
C ALA A 276 13.19 -20.75 1.89
N GLU A 277 14.36 -20.76 1.26
CA GLU A 277 15.35 -21.84 1.38
C GLU A 277 15.85 -21.96 2.82
N HIS A 278 16.11 -20.84 3.48
CA HIS A 278 16.59 -20.87 4.86
C HIS A 278 15.50 -21.34 5.83
N CYS A 279 14.26 -20.84 5.68
CA CYS A 279 13.11 -21.31 6.46
C CYS A 279 12.91 -22.82 6.32
N LYS A 280 13.06 -23.36 5.09
CA LYS A 280 13.02 -24.80 4.84
C LYS A 280 14.12 -25.56 5.60
N LYS A 281 15.37 -25.07 5.55
CA LYS A 281 16.51 -25.69 6.26
C LYS A 281 16.34 -25.73 7.78
N VAL A 282 15.73 -24.69 8.36
CA VAL A 282 15.56 -24.57 9.82
C VAL A 282 14.21 -25.09 10.34
N GLY A 283 13.36 -25.63 9.47
CA GLY A 283 12.06 -26.20 9.83
C GLY A 283 10.95 -25.17 10.08
N LEU A 284 11.08 -23.96 9.53
CA LEU A 284 10.09 -22.88 9.59
C LEU A 284 9.33 -22.70 8.26
N GLU A 285 9.33 -23.73 7.41
CA GLU A 285 8.65 -23.70 6.11
C GLU A 285 7.15 -23.40 6.23
N ALA A 286 6.47 -24.01 7.21
CA ALA A 286 5.04 -23.77 7.44
C ALA A 286 4.77 -22.29 7.80
N LEU A 287 5.57 -21.72 8.69
CA LEU A 287 5.49 -20.30 9.05
C LEU A 287 5.72 -19.42 7.81
N PHE A 288 6.73 -19.74 7.00
CA PHE A 288 7.00 -19.02 5.76
C PHE A 288 5.85 -19.10 4.76
N ARG A 289 5.22 -20.28 4.59
CA ARG A 289 4.10 -20.48 3.67
C ARG A 289 2.87 -19.63 4.01
N THR A 290 2.70 -19.19 5.27
CA THR A 290 1.65 -18.22 5.64
C THR A 290 1.80 -16.88 4.91
N SER A 291 3.01 -16.54 4.44
CA SER A 291 3.25 -15.37 3.59
C SER A 291 2.62 -15.49 2.20
N MET A 292 2.35 -16.71 1.75
CA MET A 292 1.72 -17.00 0.46
C MET A 292 0.20 -16.97 0.62
N LYS A 293 -0.53 -16.51 -0.40
CA LYS A 293 -1.93 -16.05 -0.31
C LYS A 293 -2.99 -17.18 -0.11
N GLN A 294 -2.62 -18.28 0.53
CA GLN A 294 -3.50 -19.41 0.87
C GLN A 294 -3.16 -20.01 2.24
N TYR A 295 -3.49 -19.32 3.33
CA TYR A 295 -3.79 -19.97 4.62
C TYR A 295 -5.03 -19.25 5.20
N ARG A 296 -6.21 -19.70 4.76
CA ARG A 296 -7.41 -19.64 5.60
C ARG A 296 -7.43 -20.94 6.39
N ASP A 297 -7.78 -20.83 7.68
CA ASP A 297 -7.86 -21.90 8.67
C ASP A 297 -8.20 -23.27 8.10
N SER A 298 -7.26 -24.20 8.22
CA SER A 298 -7.53 -25.64 8.13
C SER A 298 -6.54 -26.38 9.03
N THR A 299 -6.63 -26.10 10.33
CA THR A 299 -6.24 -27.02 11.39
C THR A 299 -7.38 -27.11 12.40
N GLU A 300 -8.51 -27.61 11.93
CA GLU A 300 -9.33 -28.53 12.72
C GLU A 300 -9.29 -29.88 12.01
N GLU A 301 -9.36 -30.93 12.82
CA GLU A 301 -9.00 -32.30 12.54
C GLU A 301 -9.80 -32.96 11.42
N GLU A 302 -9.16 -34.00 10.85
CA GLU A 302 -9.68 -35.11 10.04
C GLU A 302 -11.20 -35.14 9.77
N ASP A 303 -11.58 -35.06 8.49
CA ASP A 303 -12.09 -36.18 7.69
C ASP A 303 -13.10 -35.72 6.61
N SER A 304 -13.13 -36.44 5.48
CA SER A 304 -14.10 -36.36 4.38
C SER A 304 -13.98 -35.27 3.28
N THR A 305 -13.13 -35.59 2.29
CA THR A 305 -13.45 -35.62 0.84
C THR A 305 -14.66 -34.82 0.33
N ILE A 306 -14.46 -33.55 -0.05
CA ILE A 306 -15.08 -32.96 -1.27
C ILE A 306 -14.06 -32.05 -1.94
N SER A 307 -13.40 -32.55 -2.99
CA SER A 307 -12.62 -31.72 -3.92
C SER A 307 -13.58 -30.81 -4.68
N THR A 308 -13.79 -29.59 -4.19
CA THR A 308 -14.33 -28.51 -5.02
C THR A 308 -13.24 -28.13 -6.02
N LYS A 309 -13.24 -28.82 -7.17
CA LYS A 309 -12.40 -28.50 -8.33
C LYS A 309 -12.57 -27.01 -8.63
N ARG A 310 -11.50 -26.23 -8.48
CA ARG A 310 -11.51 -24.78 -8.72
C ARG A 310 -11.72 -24.54 -10.22
N ILE A 311 -12.85 -23.96 -10.58
CA ILE A 311 -13.20 -23.69 -11.98
C ILE A 311 -12.62 -22.33 -12.37
N TRP A 312 -11.65 -22.33 -13.28
CA TRP A 312 -11.03 -21.12 -13.81
C TRP A 312 -11.86 -20.54 -14.95
N TYR A 313 -11.96 -19.21 -15.02
CA TYR A 313 -12.60 -18.48 -16.10
C TYR A 313 -11.59 -17.53 -16.71
N GLY A 314 -11.62 -17.35 -18.03
CA GLY A 314 -10.69 -16.46 -18.69
C GLY A 314 -11.24 -15.80 -19.93
N ALA A 315 -10.58 -14.72 -20.34
CA ALA A 315 -10.83 -14.03 -21.59
C ALA A 315 -9.52 -13.65 -22.28
N LEU A 316 -9.44 -13.95 -23.58
CA LEU A 316 -8.37 -13.52 -24.48
C LEU A 316 -8.91 -12.37 -25.35
N VAL A 317 -8.24 -11.22 -25.27
CA VAL A 317 -8.66 -9.98 -25.92
C VAL A 317 -7.58 -9.51 -26.88
N LEU A 318 -7.96 -9.23 -28.12
CA LEU A 318 -7.14 -8.54 -29.11
C LEU A 318 -7.43 -7.03 -29.02
N VAL A 319 -6.38 -6.27 -28.75
CA VAL A 319 -6.39 -4.80 -28.69
C VAL A 319 -5.83 -4.26 -30.00
N ASP A 320 -6.61 -3.40 -30.67
CA ASP A 320 -6.28 -2.86 -31.99
C ASP A 320 -5.09 -1.88 -31.94
N HIS A 321 -5.06 -1.01 -30.93
CA HIS A 321 -3.96 -0.08 -30.71
C HIS A 321 -3.80 0.28 -29.22
N MET A 322 -2.58 0.68 -28.85
CA MET A 322 -2.28 1.32 -27.57
C MET A 322 -1.45 2.56 -27.85
N ASN A 323 -2.10 3.67 -28.22
CA ASN A 323 -1.41 4.92 -28.58
C ASN A 323 -0.69 5.52 -27.38
N TYR A 324 -1.27 5.41 -26.17
CA TYR A 324 -0.63 5.78 -24.90
C TYR A 324 -0.20 4.54 -24.11
N GLY A 325 0.72 3.77 -24.69
CA GLY A 325 1.09 2.44 -24.23
C GLY A 325 1.49 2.31 -22.75
N LYS A 326 2.21 3.29 -22.17
CA LYS A 326 2.64 3.23 -20.76
C LYS A 326 1.47 3.40 -19.77
N LYS A 327 0.60 4.39 -19.99
CA LYS A 327 -0.58 4.66 -19.14
C LYS A 327 -1.61 3.55 -19.27
N TYR A 328 -1.84 3.05 -20.47
CA TYR A 328 -2.77 1.96 -20.73
C TYR A 328 -2.30 0.69 -19.99
N ARG A 329 -1.05 0.26 -20.17
CA ARG A 329 -0.50 -0.91 -19.46
C ARG A 329 -0.54 -0.73 -17.94
N LYS A 330 -0.19 0.46 -17.42
CA LYS A 330 -0.30 0.78 -15.99
C LYS A 330 -1.75 0.64 -15.49
N TRP A 331 -2.72 1.09 -16.29
CA TRP A 331 -4.14 0.96 -15.98
C TRP A 331 -4.59 -0.50 -15.95
N LEU A 332 -4.22 -1.31 -16.95
CA LEU A 332 -4.57 -2.73 -17.01
C LEU A 332 -4.05 -3.48 -15.78
N ARG A 333 -2.78 -3.26 -15.41
CA ARG A 333 -2.14 -3.87 -14.23
C ARG A 333 -2.81 -3.44 -12.92
N LYS A 334 -3.08 -2.14 -12.76
CA LYS A 334 -3.78 -1.62 -11.58
C LYS A 334 -5.16 -2.25 -11.45
N CYS A 335 -5.92 -2.27 -12.55
CA CYS A 335 -7.26 -2.84 -12.59
C CYS A 335 -7.26 -4.35 -12.30
N SER A 336 -6.24 -5.09 -12.75
CA SER A 336 -6.21 -6.55 -12.58
C SER A 336 -5.89 -6.91 -11.13
N GLN A 337 -5.01 -6.13 -10.49
CA GLN A 337 -4.69 -6.25 -9.07
C GLN A 337 -5.88 -5.88 -8.18
N GLU A 338 -6.61 -4.81 -8.50
CA GLU A 338 -7.82 -4.39 -7.77
C GLU A 338 -8.94 -5.43 -7.84
N VAL A 339 -9.13 -6.04 -9.01
CA VAL A 339 -10.21 -7.02 -9.25
C VAL A 339 -9.77 -8.46 -8.91
N GLY A 340 -8.48 -8.71 -8.74
CA GLY A 340 -7.94 -10.04 -8.43
C GLY A 340 -7.95 -10.99 -9.63
N CYS A 341 -7.60 -10.50 -10.82
CA CYS A 341 -7.38 -11.31 -12.02
C CYS A 341 -5.89 -11.38 -12.36
N PHE A 342 -5.45 -12.53 -12.87
CA PHE A 342 -4.17 -12.64 -13.57
C PHE A 342 -4.28 -11.94 -14.92
N LEU A 343 -3.21 -11.24 -15.29
CA LEU A 343 -3.15 -10.41 -16.48
C LEU A 343 -1.87 -10.72 -17.24
N PHE A 344 -2.02 -10.90 -18.54
CA PHE A 344 -0.91 -11.00 -19.48
C PHE A 344 -1.11 -10.02 -20.62
N ILE A 345 -0.06 -9.33 -21.04
CA ILE A 345 -0.08 -8.39 -22.16
C ILE A 345 1.12 -8.72 -23.06
N LYS A 346 0.87 -9.04 -24.33
CA LYS A 346 1.92 -9.25 -25.33
C LYS A 346 1.67 -8.45 -26.57
N GLN A 347 2.72 -7.84 -27.09
CA GLN A 347 2.72 -7.08 -28.33
C GLN A 347 3.76 -7.68 -29.26
N PHE A 348 3.43 -7.89 -30.55
CA PHE A 348 4.40 -8.35 -31.55
C PHE A 348 4.09 -7.83 -32.95
N PHE A 349 5.09 -7.85 -33.82
CA PHE A 349 4.98 -7.49 -35.23
C PHE A 349 4.97 -8.77 -36.08
N PRO A 350 3.85 -9.11 -36.75
CA PRO A 350 3.80 -10.30 -37.61
C PRO A 350 4.94 -10.29 -38.64
N GLY A 351 5.74 -11.37 -38.67
CA GLY A 351 6.87 -11.49 -39.60
C GLY A 351 8.00 -10.48 -39.39
N ASN A 352 8.13 -9.88 -38.19
CA ASN A 352 9.05 -8.79 -37.88
C ASN A 352 8.88 -7.57 -38.80
N ASP A 353 7.69 -7.39 -39.37
CA ASP A 353 7.38 -6.24 -40.20
C ASP A 353 6.95 -5.04 -39.34
N TYR A 354 7.94 -4.21 -38.99
CA TYR A 354 7.76 -2.98 -38.21
C TYR A 354 7.03 -1.86 -38.96
N THR A 355 6.71 -2.04 -40.24
CA THR A 355 5.93 -1.05 -41.01
C THR A 355 4.44 -1.15 -40.72
N ASN A 356 3.99 -2.34 -40.29
CA ASN A 356 2.62 -2.60 -39.89
C ASN A 356 2.41 -2.36 -38.40
N ARG A 357 1.16 -2.10 -38.00
CA ARG A 357 0.83 -1.96 -36.59
C ARG A 357 1.02 -3.29 -35.87
N PRO A 358 1.59 -3.28 -34.65
CA PRO A 358 1.78 -4.49 -33.88
C PRO A 358 0.44 -5.06 -33.39
N LYS A 359 0.30 -6.38 -33.38
CA LYS A 359 -0.86 -7.05 -32.76
C LYS A 359 -0.64 -7.11 -31.25
N ILE A 360 -1.67 -6.74 -30.48
CA ILE A 360 -1.60 -6.70 -29.01
C ILE A 360 -2.62 -7.68 -28.42
N TYR A 361 -2.14 -8.70 -27.73
CA TYR A 361 -2.96 -9.69 -27.04
C TYR A 361 -2.95 -9.42 -25.55
N VAL A 362 -4.12 -9.51 -24.93
CA VAL A 362 -4.30 -9.39 -23.48
C VAL A 362 -5.07 -10.60 -22.98
N GLY A 363 -4.43 -11.39 -22.12
CA GLY A 363 -5.05 -12.53 -21.45
C GLY A 363 -5.49 -12.16 -20.03
N LEU A 364 -6.70 -12.55 -19.66
CA LEU A 364 -7.26 -12.39 -18.32
C LEU A 364 -7.69 -13.75 -17.78
N ILE A 365 -7.28 -14.10 -16.57
CA ILE A 365 -7.67 -15.35 -15.91
C ILE A 365 -8.05 -15.07 -14.46
N GLY A 366 -9.14 -15.68 -13.99
CA GLY A 366 -9.59 -15.56 -12.62
C GLY A 366 -10.96 -16.19 -12.39
N GLU A 367 -11.65 -15.75 -11.35
CA GLU A 367 -13.05 -16.10 -11.15
C GLU A 367 -13.93 -15.40 -12.19
N LYS A 368 -15.01 -16.06 -12.64
CA LYS A 368 -15.93 -15.52 -13.66
C LYS A 368 -16.44 -14.11 -13.33
N ALA A 369 -16.78 -13.86 -12.07
CA ALA A 369 -17.26 -12.55 -11.63
C ALA A 369 -16.18 -11.46 -11.77
N ASN A 370 -14.93 -11.80 -11.47
CA ASN A 370 -13.80 -10.89 -11.51
C ASN A 370 -13.43 -10.55 -12.97
N VAL A 371 -13.32 -11.57 -13.83
CA VAL A 371 -13.05 -11.36 -15.27
C VAL A 371 -14.18 -10.53 -15.91
N SER A 372 -15.44 -10.81 -15.59
CA SER A 372 -16.58 -10.04 -16.10
C SER A 372 -16.56 -8.58 -15.62
N SER A 373 -16.24 -8.36 -14.34
CA SER A 373 -16.10 -7.02 -13.76
C SER A 373 -14.98 -6.23 -14.42
N PHE A 374 -13.83 -6.88 -14.65
CA PHE A 374 -12.69 -6.29 -15.35
C PHE A 374 -13.06 -5.88 -16.79
N LEU A 375 -13.63 -6.80 -17.58
CA LEU A 375 -14.01 -6.52 -18.97
C LEU A 375 -15.04 -5.40 -19.07
N LYS A 376 -16.00 -5.35 -18.14
CA LYS A 376 -16.98 -4.26 -18.07
C LYS A 376 -16.28 -2.92 -17.82
N ARG A 377 -15.40 -2.87 -16.81
CA ARG A 377 -14.66 -1.67 -16.46
C ARG A 377 -13.75 -1.21 -17.60
N TRP A 378 -13.10 -2.14 -18.29
CA TRP A 378 -12.23 -1.86 -19.43
C TRP A 378 -12.98 -1.20 -20.58
N ARG A 379 -14.15 -1.71 -20.98
CA ARG A 379 -15.00 -1.09 -22.03
C ARG A 379 -15.48 0.32 -21.69
N THR A 380 -15.59 0.64 -20.40
CA THR A 380 -16.12 1.93 -19.92
C THR A 380 -15.06 2.93 -19.51
N SER A 381 -13.79 2.54 -19.50
CA SER A 381 -12.68 3.39 -19.04
C SER A 381 -11.99 4.04 -20.23
N ARG A 382 -11.62 5.32 -20.07
CA ARG A 382 -10.84 6.05 -21.08
C ARG A 382 -9.35 5.83 -20.86
N VAL A 383 -8.84 4.73 -21.39
CA VAL A 383 -7.49 4.23 -21.09
C VAL A 383 -6.49 4.50 -22.20
N ASP A 384 -6.98 4.88 -23.38
CA ASP A 384 -6.15 5.28 -24.53
C ASP A 384 -6.54 6.66 -25.04
N VAL A 385 -5.84 7.13 -26.08
CA VAL A 385 -6.14 8.35 -26.83
C VAL A 385 -6.38 8.05 -28.31
N ASP A 386 -7.28 8.79 -28.94
CA ASP A 386 -7.52 8.71 -30.39
C ASP A 386 -6.34 9.30 -31.18
N CYS A 387 -6.40 9.20 -32.52
CA CYS A 387 -5.37 9.78 -33.40
C CYS A 387 -5.25 11.31 -33.32
N LYS A 388 -6.14 11.98 -32.59
CA LYS A 388 -6.14 13.42 -32.33
C LYS A 388 -5.75 13.76 -30.88
N GLY A 389 -5.38 12.77 -30.07
CA GLY A 389 -4.95 12.94 -28.68
C GLY A 389 -6.08 13.02 -27.64
N ASN A 390 -7.35 12.83 -28.04
CA ASN A 390 -8.48 12.84 -27.09
C ASN A 390 -8.65 11.49 -26.42
N ALA A 391 -9.10 11.50 -25.16
CA ALA A 391 -9.35 10.29 -24.39
C ALA A 391 -10.37 9.36 -25.10
N CYS A 392 -9.92 8.16 -25.46
CA CYS A 392 -10.67 7.15 -26.21
C CYS A 392 -11.19 6.04 -25.30
N LEU A 393 -12.37 5.52 -25.60
CA LEU A 393 -12.95 4.35 -24.94
C LEU A 393 -12.59 3.09 -25.73
N GLU A 394 -12.27 2.01 -25.01
CA GLU A 394 -11.93 0.69 -25.57
C GLU A 394 -13.19 -0.10 -25.99
N ARG A 395 -14.07 0.55 -26.76
CA ARG A 395 -15.28 -0.09 -27.30
C ARG A 395 -14.97 -1.02 -28.48
N GLN A 396 -13.75 -0.95 -29.02
CA GLN A 396 -13.31 -1.70 -30.20
C GLN A 396 -12.38 -2.88 -29.86
N MET A 397 -12.13 -3.17 -28.58
CA MET A 397 -11.38 -4.37 -28.20
C MET A 397 -12.14 -5.63 -28.63
N THR A 398 -11.47 -6.56 -29.31
CA THR A 398 -12.07 -7.78 -29.83
C THR A 398 -11.82 -8.92 -28.85
N ILE A 399 -12.87 -9.50 -28.26
CA ILE A 399 -12.72 -10.71 -27.46
C ILE A 399 -12.61 -11.89 -28.41
N LEU A 400 -11.44 -12.52 -28.43
CA LEU A 400 -11.17 -13.71 -29.23
C LEU A 400 -11.79 -14.96 -28.60
N THR A 401 -11.71 -15.07 -27.28
CA THR A 401 -12.28 -16.17 -26.50
C THR A 401 -12.63 -15.69 -25.11
N GLU A 402 -13.76 -16.14 -24.57
CA GLU A 402 -14.19 -15.91 -23.19
C GLU A 402 -14.96 -17.14 -22.71
N GLY A 403 -14.55 -17.74 -21.59
CA GLY A 403 -15.15 -19.00 -21.16
C GLY A 403 -14.51 -19.61 -19.93
N VAL A 404 -15.11 -20.73 -19.52
CA VAL A 404 -14.53 -21.60 -18.50
C VAL A 404 -13.32 -22.30 -19.12
N LEU A 405 -12.18 -22.22 -18.43
CA LEU A 405 -10.96 -22.93 -18.77
C LEU A 405 -11.07 -24.33 -18.16
N ASP A 406 -11.96 -25.15 -18.73
CA ASP A 406 -12.05 -26.56 -18.37
C ASP A 406 -10.84 -27.29 -18.96
N GLY A 407 -10.09 -27.98 -18.11
CA GLY A 407 -8.84 -28.69 -18.44
C GLY A 407 -8.98 -29.76 -19.51
N ASN A 408 -9.17 -29.34 -20.75
CA ASN A 408 -9.17 -30.17 -21.95
C ASN A 408 -7.76 -30.40 -22.51
N TYR A 409 -6.73 -29.95 -21.79
CA TYR A 409 -5.33 -30.31 -21.98
C TYR A 409 -4.72 -30.53 -20.59
N GLU A 410 -3.66 -31.33 -20.50
CA GLU A 410 -2.97 -31.86 -19.30
C GLU A 410 -2.44 -30.79 -18.31
N ILE A 411 -3.29 -29.85 -17.90
CA ILE A 411 -2.95 -28.65 -17.14
C ILE A 411 -3.95 -28.61 -15.98
N GLU A 412 -3.49 -29.02 -14.80
CA GLU A 412 -4.31 -29.04 -13.58
C GLU A 412 -4.52 -27.63 -12.99
N ASP A 413 -3.65 -26.66 -13.31
CA ASP A 413 -3.77 -25.25 -12.90
C ASP A 413 -3.16 -24.27 -13.94
N PRO A 414 -3.95 -23.35 -14.54
CA PRO A 414 -3.45 -22.31 -15.46
C PRO A 414 -2.41 -21.38 -14.83
N SER A 415 -2.37 -21.26 -13.50
CA SER A 415 -1.36 -20.47 -12.78
C SER A 415 0.02 -21.14 -12.73
N GLU A 416 0.12 -22.44 -13.06
CA GLU A 416 1.37 -23.20 -13.11
C GLU A 416 1.98 -23.26 -14.53
N VAL A 417 1.19 -22.96 -15.57
CA VAL A 417 1.64 -22.97 -16.98
C VAL A 417 2.61 -21.83 -17.28
N MET A 418 2.47 -20.73 -16.55
CA MET A 418 3.23 -19.50 -16.76
C MET A 418 3.50 -18.80 -15.43
N ASP A 419 4.65 -18.14 -15.34
CA ASP A 419 4.90 -17.18 -14.28
C ASP A 419 4.21 -15.85 -14.60
N TRP A 420 2.93 -15.77 -14.22
CA TRP A 420 2.08 -14.60 -14.42
C TRP A 420 2.61 -13.33 -13.72
N ASP A 421 3.39 -13.49 -12.65
CA ASP A 421 3.96 -12.38 -11.89
C ASP A 421 5.15 -11.76 -12.64
N THR A 422 6.09 -12.59 -13.09
CA THR A 422 7.28 -12.14 -13.84
C THR A 422 6.93 -11.65 -15.24
N MET A 423 5.95 -12.26 -15.92
CA MET A 423 5.56 -11.90 -17.29
C MET A 423 4.67 -10.66 -17.37
N SER A 424 3.99 -10.27 -16.28
CA SER A 424 3.26 -8.98 -16.22
C SER A 424 4.18 -7.75 -16.32
N LEU A 425 5.47 -7.95 -16.03
CA LEU A 425 6.53 -6.94 -15.96
C LEU A 425 7.38 -6.89 -17.23
N ASP A 426 7.35 -7.91 -18.08
CA ASP A 426 8.18 -7.97 -19.28
C ASP A 426 7.66 -7.00 -20.35
N GLU A 427 8.47 -5.98 -20.65
CA GLU A 427 8.17 -4.94 -21.64
C GLU A 427 8.79 -5.25 -23.01
N ASN A 428 9.45 -6.40 -23.18
CA ASN A 428 10.15 -6.73 -24.42
C ASN A 428 9.18 -7.05 -25.57
N ILE A 429 9.19 -6.17 -26.57
CA ILE A 429 8.29 -6.13 -27.73
C ILE A 429 8.53 -7.30 -28.71
N THR A 430 9.61 -8.09 -28.56
CA THR A 430 10.12 -8.90 -29.68
C THR A 430 10.62 -10.32 -29.39
N VAL A 431 10.69 -10.83 -28.15
CA VAL A 431 11.52 -12.04 -27.90
C VAL A 431 10.78 -13.20 -27.25
N ASP A 432 9.48 -13.40 -27.45
CA ASP A 432 8.89 -14.59 -26.84
C ASP A 432 7.64 -15.13 -27.53
N GLU A 433 7.84 -15.72 -28.72
CA GLU A 433 6.82 -16.53 -29.39
C GLU A 433 6.37 -17.70 -28.50
N GLU A 434 7.29 -18.28 -27.71
CA GLU A 434 6.99 -19.39 -26.79
C GLU A 434 5.98 -18.99 -25.71
N ASN A 435 6.14 -17.81 -25.12
CA ASN A 435 5.18 -17.28 -24.15
C ASN A 435 3.85 -16.86 -24.77
N LEU A 436 3.82 -16.45 -26.04
CA LEU A 436 2.56 -16.24 -26.75
C LEU A 436 1.87 -17.58 -27.03
N ASP A 437 2.60 -18.58 -27.51
CA ASP A 437 2.07 -19.91 -27.80
C ASP A 437 1.51 -20.58 -26.55
N ARG A 438 2.22 -20.51 -25.42
CA ARG A 438 1.73 -21.00 -24.13
C ARG A 438 0.44 -20.26 -23.70
N LEU A 439 0.31 -18.95 -23.96
CA LEU A 439 -0.90 -18.19 -23.61
C LEU A 439 -2.05 -18.70 -24.44
N LEU A 440 -1.82 -18.81 -25.75
CA LEU A 440 -2.82 -19.27 -26.69
C LEU A 440 -3.24 -20.70 -26.38
N MET A 441 -2.32 -21.58 -25.97
CA MET A 441 -2.62 -22.92 -25.44
C MET A 441 -3.55 -22.88 -24.23
N VAL A 442 -3.33 -21.98 -23.26
CA VAL A 442 -4.22 -21.83 -22.10
C VAL A 442 -5.65 -21.50 -22.52
N PHE A 443 -5.83 -20.75 -23.61
CA PHE A 443 -7.14 -20.41 -24.15
C PHE A 443 -7.64 -21.36 -25.25
N GLY A 444 -6.90 -22.44 -25.56
CA GLY A 444 -7.23 -23.36 -26.66
C GLY A 444 -7.22 -22.68 -28.05
N TRP A 445 -6.49 -21.58 -28.19
CA TRP A 445 -6.38 -20.80 -29.42
C TRP A 445 -5.10 -21.20 -30.19
N THR A 446 -5.16 -21.23 -31.51
CA THR A 446 -3.98 -21.38 -32.38
C THR A 446 -3.86 -20.19 -33.31
N LEU A 447 -2.64 -19.73 -33.58
CA LEU A 447 -2.38 -18.60 -34.51
C LEU A 447 -2.65 -18.92 -35.99
N THR A 448 -3.33 -20.03 -36.29
CA THR A 448 -3.67 -20.41 -37.66
C THR A 448 -4.83 -19.56 -38.20
N SER A 449 -4.51 -18.76 -39.23
CA SER A 449 -5.38 -18.06 -40.20
C SER A 449 -6.14 -16.80 -39.75
N THR A 450 -5.44 -15.66 -39.78
CA THR A 450 -5.77 -14.49 -40.66
C THR A 450 -4.54 -13.64 -40.89
#